data_AF-A0A821JKI1-F1
#
_entry.id   AF-A0A821JKI1-F1
#
_cell.length_a   1.000
_cell.length_b   1.000
_cell.length_c   1.000
_cell.angle_alpha   90.00
_cell.angle_beta   90.00
_cell.angle_gamma   90.00
#
_symmetry.space_group_name_H-M   'P 1'
#
loop_
_entity.id
_entity.type
_entity.pdbx_description
1 polymer ?
#
loop_
_entity_poly.entity_id
_entity_poly.type
_entity_poly.pdbx_seq_one_letter_code
_entity_poly.pdbx_strand_id
1 'polypeptide(L)'
;MVTPSGVDRLIEYNQPINEKTRFLYYSYRDRKEKLNIKALKADKIVGALRDPTKASHMITKILWGIEILCIIQIPNNQSVNAIDHVLLNICNQLKNNQIPIQLNDTDRRLINQLTDTTVFGSETCVDSSNTSISTVLTRIYDWQNDRNLQQPL
;
A
#
# COMPACT_ATOMS: atom_id res chain seq x y z
N MET A 1 -19.28 -2.43 7.23
CA MET A 1 -18.45 -3.66 7.16
C MET A 1 -18.04 -3.84 5.72
N VAL A 2 -16.75 -3.75 5.41
CA VAL A 2 -16.22 -4.03 4.07
C VAL A 2 -15.70 -5.46 4.12
N THR A 3 -16.31 -6.36 3.37
CA THR A 3 -15.84 -7.72 3.19
C THR A 3 -14.60 -7.70 2.29
N PRO A 4 -13.45 -8.27 2.71
CA PRO A 4 -12.31 -8.40 1.83
C PRO A 4 -12.66 -9.36 0.70
N SER A 5 -12.36 -8.98 -0.54
CA SER A 5 -12.44 -9.86 -1.71
C SER A 5 -11.06 -9.92 -2.36
N GLY A 6 -10.18 -10.81 -1.89
CA GLY A 6 -8.81 -10.94 -2.36
C GLY A 6 -8.05 -12.12 -1.73
N VAL A 7 -6.87 -12.42 -2.26
CA VAL A 7 -5.86 -13.25 -1.58
C VAL A 7 -5.13 -12.32 -0.61
N ASP A 8 -5.47 -12.42 0.67
CA ASP A 8 -4.87 -11.57 1.71
C ASP A 8 -3.49 -12.13 2.11
N ARG A 9 -2.48 -11.26 2.19
CA ARG A 9 -1.19 -11.61 2.80
C ARG A 9 -1.30 -11.36 4.31
N LEU A 10 -1.09 -12.40 5.11
CA LEU A 10 -0.86 -12.23 6.54
C LEU A 10 0.48 -11.53 6.74
N ILE A 11 0.44 -10.39 7.42
CA ILE A 11 1.64 -9.64 7.79
C ILE A 11 2.02 -10.09 9.19
N GLU A 12 3.19 -10.71 9.33
CA GLU A 12 3.76 -11.03 10.64
C GLU A 12 4.29 -9.75 11.28
N TYR A 13 3.48 -9.16 12.16
CA TYR A 13 3.86 -8.01 12.98
C TYR A 13 3.95 -8.44 14.44
N ASN A 14 5.17 -8.43 14.98
CA ASN A 14 5.48 -9.02 16.29
C ASN A 14 5.46 -8.02 17.45
N GLN A 15 5.10 -6.75 17.21
CA GLN A 15 5.00 -5.76 18.29
C GLN A 15 3.55 -5.59 18.78
N PRO A 16 3.33 -5.12 20.02
CA PRO A 16 2.00 -4.83 20.54
C PRO A 16 1.27 -3.76 19.72
N ILE A 17 -0.03 -3.98 19.49
CA ILE A 17 -0.94 -2.97 18.96
C ILE A 17 -1.70 -2.38 20.15
N ASN A 18 -1.52 -1.09 20.41
CA ASN A 18 -2.09 -0.39 21.56
C ASN A 18 -2.58 1.03 21.18
N GLU A 19 -2.97 1.83 22.19
CA GLU A 19 -3.43 3.22 22.01
C GLU A 19 -2.41 4.17 21.34
N LYS A 20 -1.13 3.80 21.30
CA LYS A 20 -0.03 4.52 20.64
C LYS A 20 0.28 3.98 19.24
N THR A 21 -0.39 2.93 18.79
CA THR A 21 -0.19 2.38 17.45
C THR A 21 -1.13 3.04 16.45
N ARG A 22 -0.61 3.45 15.29
CA ARG A 22 -1.41 3.97 14.17
C ARG A 22 -1.07 3.25 12.87
N PHE A 23 -2.06 3.16 12.01
CA PHE A 23 -1.95 2.52 10.71
C PHE A 23 -2.19 3.57 9.63
N LEU A 24 -1.23 3.74 8.73
CA LEU A 24 -1.39 4.51 7.51
C LEU A 24 -1.37 3.54 6.35
N TYR A 25 -2.54 3.27 5.77
CA TYR A 25 -2.67 2.48 4.56
C TYR A 25 -2.89 3.39 3.36
N TYR A 26 -2.12 3.15 2.31
CA TYR A 26 -2.21 3.85 1.05
C TYR A 26 -2.21 2.86 -0.10
N SER A 27 -3.16 3.02 -1.02
CA SER A 27 -3.16 2.29 -2.29
C SER A 27 -3.38 3.24 -3.45
N TYR A 28 -2.53 3.08 -4.47
CA TYR A 28 -2.63 3.79 -5.73
C TYR A 28 -2.82 2.78 -6.85
N ARG A 29 -3.77 3.05 -7.74
CA ARG A 29 -4.14 2.19 -8.85
C ARG A 29 -3.77 2.91 -10.14
N ASP A 30 -2.81 2.37 -10.88
CA ASP A 30 -2.31 2.93 -12.14
C ASP A 30 -3.20 2.49 -13.31
N ARG A 31 -3.04 1.23 -13.72
CA ARG A 31 -3.68 0.70 -14.93
C ARG A 31 -4.41 -0.59 -14.65
N LYS A 32 -5.37 -0.89 -15.52
CA LYS A 32 -6.17 -2.11 -15.47
C LYS A 32 -5.96 -2.88 -16.76
N GLU A 33 -5.45 -4.09 -16.62
CA GLU A 33 -5.38 -5.04 -17.73
C GLU A 33 -6.55 -6.01 -17.61
N LYS A 34 -7.27 -6.19 -18.71
CA LYS A 34 -8.44 -7.06 -18.74
C LYS A 34 -8.39 -7.90 -20.00
N LEU A 35 -8.43 -9.21 -19.81
CA LEU A 35 -8.73 -10.15 -20.88
C LEU A 35 -10.22 -10.02 -21.21
N ASN A 36 -10.52 -9.54 -22.41
CA ASN A 36 -11.89 -9.39 -22.90
C ASN A 36 -12.44 -10.76 -23.35
N ILE A 37 -12.76 -11.60 -22.37
CA ILE A 37 -13.29 -12.95 -22.57
C ILE A 37 -14.67 -13.04 -21.93
N LYS A 38 -15.62 -13.66 -22.62
CA LYS A 38 -16.81 -14.23 -21.96
C LYS A 38 -16.39 -15.60 -21.45
N ALA A 39 -16.64 -15.94 -20.18
CA ALA A 39 -16.14 -17.17 -19.54
C ALA A 39 -16.30 -18.46 -20.39
N LEU A 40 -17.35 -18.52 -21.22
CA LEU A 40 -17.65 -19.59 -22.16
C LEU A 40 -16.75 -19.68 -23.42
N LYS A 41 -15.73 -18.81 -23.59
CA LYS A 41 -14.85 -18.77 -24.78
C LYS A 41 -13.36 -18.67 -24.43
N ALA A 42 -12.97 -18.97 -23.19
CA ALA A 42 -11.57 -18.87 -22.75
C ALA A 42 -10.64 -19.84 -23.49
N ASP A 43 -11.16 -21.02 -23.83
CA ASP A 43 -10.55 -22.07 -24.65
C ASP A 43 -10.15 -21.61 -26.07
N LYS A 44 -10.72 -20.50 -26.56
CA LYS A 44 -10.42 -19.94 -27.89
C LYS A 44 -9.27 -18.94 -27.89
N ILE A 45 -8.81 -18.50 -26.71
CA ILE A 45 -7.82 -17.44 -26.55
C ILE A 45 -6.55 -17.98 -25.89
N VAL A 46 -6.71 -18.90 -24.93
CA VAL A 46 -5.61 -19.61 -24.29
C VAL A 46 -5.41 -20.92 -25.04
N GLY A 47 -4.19 -21.24 -25.46
CA GLY A 47 -3.89 -22.48 -26.17
C GLY A 47 -4.36 -23.71 -25.38
N ALA A 48 -4.73 -24.76 -26.10
CA ALA A 48 -5.13 -26.02 -25.48
C ALA A 48 -4.08 -26.46 -24.46
N LEU A 49 -4.52 -26.70 -23.23
CA LEU A 49 -3.64 -27.18 -22.17
C LEU A 49 -3.05 -28.53 -22.62
N ARG A 50 -1.71 -28.65 -22.54
CA ARG A 50 -1.03 -29.93 -22.86
C ARG A 50 -1.41 -31.02 -21.87
N ASP A 51 -1.73 -30.64 -20.63
CA ASP A 51 -2.08 -31.53 -19.53
C ASP A 51 -3.36 -31.04 -18.81
N PRO A 52 -4.14 -31.94 -18.18
CA PRO A 52 -5.29 -31.54 -17.39
C PRO A 52 -4.88 -30.60 -16.24
N THR A 53 -5.43 -29.38 -16.21
CA THR A 53 -5.24 -28.48 -15.07
C THR A 53 -6.28 -28.75 -13.99
N LYS A 54 -5.87 -28.70 -12.72
CA LYS A 54 -6.77 -28.68 -11.55
C LYS A 54 -7.21 -27.25 -11.18
N ALA A 55 -6.80 -26.23 -11.94
CA ALA A 55 -7.16 -24.85 -11.67
C ALA A 55 -8.68 -24.66 -11.77
N SER A 56 -9.29 -24.22 -10.66
CA SER A 56 -10.72 -23.91 -10.58
C SER A 56 -11.07 -22.49 -11.01
N HIS A 57 -10.06 -21.62 -11.15
CA HIS A 57 -10.23 -20.19 -11.41
C HIS A 57 -9.23 -19.71 -12.46
N MET A 58 -9.62 -18.69 -13.22
CA MET A 58 -8.77 -18.00 -14.19
C MET A 58 -8.80 -16.49 -13.92
N ILE A 59 -7.62 -15.87 -13.86
CA ILE A 59 -7.49 -14.42 -13.70
C ILE A 59 -7.78 -13.77 -15.06
N THR A 60 -8.89 -13.04 -15.16
CA THR A 60 -9.31 -12.33 -16.39
C THR A 60 -9.06 -10.83 -16.32
N LYS A 61 -8.69 -10.33 -15.15
CA LYS A 61 -8.45 -8.90 -14.92
C LYS A 61 -7.41 -8.74 -13.83
N ILE A 62 -6.43 -7.90 -14.09
CA ILE A 62 -5.43 -7.47 -13.13
C ILE A 62 -5.54 -5.94 -12.99
N LEU A 63 -5.46 -5.47 -11.75
CA LEU A 63 -5.35 -4.06 -11.44
C LEU A 63 -3.95 -3.82 -10.91
N TRP A 64 -3.20 -2.99 -11.61
CA TRP A 64 -1.82 -2.66 -11.29
C TRP A 64 -1.77 -1.41 -10.44
N GLY A 65 -0.76 -1.33 -9.58
CA GLY A 65 -0.61 -0.26 -8.64
C GLY A 65 0.39 -0.58 -7.55
N ILE A 66 0.39 0.27 -6.53
CA ILE A 66 1.20 0.11 -5.33
C ILE A 66 0.28 0.08 -4.12
N GLU A 67 0.67 -0.70 -3.11
CA GLU A 67 0.02 -0.73 -1.81
C GLU A 67 1.09 -0.61 -0.74
N ILE A 68 0.81 0.20 0.28
CA ILE A 68 1.72 0.49 1.38
C ILE A 68 0.91 0.51 2.67
N LEU A 69 1.42 -0.17 3.68
CA LEU A 69 0.94 -0.12 5.05
C LEU A 69 2.10 0.31 5.95
N CYS A 70 1.98 1.48 6.56
CA CYS A 70 2.87 1.89 7.64
C CYS A 70 2.19 1.61 8.98
N ILE A 71 2.88 0.84 9.83
CA ILE A 71 2.53 0.67 11.24
C ILE A 71 3.45 1.60 12.05
N ILE A 72 2.84 2.58 12.70
CA ILE A 72 3.51 3.70 13.35
C ILE A 72 3.35 3.53 14.85
N GLN A 73 4.46 3.47 15.58
CA GLN A 73 4.45 3.55 17.04
C GLN A 73 4.70 5.00 17.46
N ILE A 74 3.72 5.60 18.15
CA ILE A 74 3.81 6.96 18.66
C ILE A 74 4.63 6.95 19.95
N PRO A 75 5.75 7.68 20.03
CA PRO A 75 6.54 7.82 21.25
C PRO A 75 5.70 8.30 22.46
N ASN A 76 6.06 7.84 23.66
CA ASN A 76 5.33 8.16 24.88
C ASN A 76 5.32 9.67 25.20
N ASN A 77 6.36 10.40 24.78
CA ASN A 77 6.48 11.84 24.95
C ASN A 77 5.69 12.68 23.93
N GLN A 78 4.99 12.04 22.99
CA GLN A 78 4.18 12.73 22.00
C GLN A 78 2.68 12.66 22.29
N SER A 79 1.99 13.74 21.92
CA SER A 79 0.54 13.83 21.94
C SER A 79 -0.05 13.00 20.80
N VAL A 80 -0.82 11.98 21.16
CA VAL A 80 -1.53 11.12 20.22
C VAL A 80 -2.47 11.93 19.34
N ASN A 81 -3.24 12.85 19.95
CA ASN A 81 -4.19 13.69 19.23
C ASN A 81 -3.50 14.59 18.19
N ALA A 82 -2.30 15.10 18.51
CA ALA A 82 -1.54 15.92 17.57
C ALA A 82 -1.08 15.08 16.37
N ILE A 83 -0.56 13.87 16.60
CA ILE A 83 -0.19 12.95 15.53
C ILE A 83 -1.41 12.56 14.69
N ASP A 84 -2.55 12.28 15.32
CA ASP A 84 -3.79 11.92 14.62
C ASP A 84 -4.26 13.03 13.68
N HIS A 85 -4.17 14.30 14.11
CA HIS A 85 -4.46 15.43 13.24
C HIS A 85 -3.52 15.52 12.03
N VAL A 86 -2.22 15.30 12.23
CA VAL A 86 -1.24 15.34 11.13
C VAL A 86 -1.45 14.17 10.17
N LEU A 87 -1.66 12.95 10.68
CA LEU A 87 -1.95 11.77 9.87
C LEU A 87 -3.26 11.94 9.09
N LEU A 88 -4.28 12.56 9.67
CA LEU A 88 -5.53 12.86 8.97
C LEU A 88 -5.30 13.85 7.81
N ASN A 89 -4.49 14.90 8.02
CA ASN A 89 -4.12 15.83 6.96
C ASN A 89 -3.39 15.11 5.81
N ILE A 90 -2.41 14.27 6.15
CA ILE A 90 -1.69 13.43 5.17
C ILE A 90 -2.67 12.54 4.40
N CYS A 91 -3.58 11.86 5.10
CA CYS A 91 -4.59 11.01 4.48
C CYS A 91 -5.48 11.78 3.50
N ASN A 92 -5.87 13.00 3.85
CA ASN A 92 -6.68 13.85 2.98
C ASN A 92 -5.91 14.27 1.73
N GLN A 93 -4.63 14.65 1.86
CA GLN A 93 -3.79 14.98 0.70
C GLN A 93 -3.60 13.77 -0.22
N LEU A 94 -3.30 12.59 0.35
CA LEU A 94 -3.16 11.33 -0.41
C LEU A 94 -4.45 10.94 -1.13
N LYS A 95 -5.61 11.04 -0.48
CA LYS A 95 -6.93 10.77 -1.10
C LYS A 95 -7.23 11.68 -2.28
N ASN A 96 -6.78 12.94 -2.20
CA ASN A 96 -6.96 13.93 -3.25
C ASN A 96 -5.81 13.94 -4.27
N ASN A 97 -4.89 12.97 -4.19
CA ASN A 97 -3.69 12.88 -5.03
C ASN A 97 -2.84 14.17 -5.03
N GLN A 98 -2.81 14.87 -3.89
CA GLN A 98 -2.02 16.09 -3.68
C GLN A 98 -0.60 15.69 -3.26
N ILE A 99 0.23 15.39 -4.25
CA ILE A 99 1.60 14.92 -4.06
C ILE A 99 2.54 15.88 -4.79
N PRO A 100 3.68 16.30 -4.20
CA PRO A 100 4.23 15.87 -2.91
C PRO A 100 3.41 16.39 -1.72
N ILE A 101 3.40 15.61 -0.64
CA ILE A 101 2.69 15.95 0.61
C ILE A 101 3.27 17.22 1.21
N GLN A 102 2.41 18.20 1.46
CA GLN A 102 2.76 19.49 2.03
C GLN A 102 2.46 19.49 3.53
N LEU A 103 3.52 19.59 4.32
CA LEU A 103 3.45 19.71 5.78
C LEU A 103 4.03 21.08 6.19
N ASN A 104 3.35 21.75 7.12
CA ASN A 104 3.91 22.91 7.80
C ASN A 104 5.09 22.46 8.72
N ASP A 105 5.85 23.42 9.24
CA ASP A 105 7.05 23.11 10.04
C ASP A 105 6.75 22.32 11.32
N THR A 106 5.61 22.59 11.96
CA THR A 106 5.18 21.89 13.18
C THR A 106 4.84 20.43 12.87
N ASP A 107 4.03 20.19 11.84
CA ASP A 107 3.62 18.87 11.38
C ASP A 107 4.85 18.05 10.94
N ARG A 108 5.77 18.70 10.21
CA ARG A 108 7.01 18.08 9.76
C ARG A 108 7.88 17.63 10.94
N ARG A 109 8.00 18.45 12.00
CA ARG A 109 8.73 18.08 13.22
C ARG A 109 8.08 16.88 13.91
N LEU A 110 6.76 16.87 14.03
CA LEU A 110 6.02 15.76 14.63
C LEU A 110 6.24 14.46 13.87
N ILE A 111 6.15 14.50 12.53
CA ILE A 111 6.36 13.36 11.65
C ILE A 111 7.80 12.84 11.70
N ASN A 112 8.81 13.72 11.70
CA ASN A 112 10.21 13.32 11.74
C ASN A 112 10.60 12.65 13.07
N GLN A 113 9.82 12.84 14.13
CA GLN A 113 10.01 12.19 15.42
C GLN A 113 9.39 10.78 15.49
N LEU A 114 8.64 10.34 14.46
CA LEU A 114 8.09 8.99 14.35
C LEU A 114 9.14 8.03 13.77
N THR A 115 10.13 7.67 14.59
CA THR A 115 11.24 6.79 14.17
C THR A 115 10.84 5.33 14.11
N ASP A 116 9.88 4.91 14.93
CA ASP A 116 9.45 3.52 15.04
C ASP A 116 8.29 3.25 14.08
N THR A 117 8.61 3.22 12.78
CA THR A 117 7.67 2.92 11.70
C THR A 117 8.08 1.63 10.99
N THR A 118 7.20 0.64 11.02
CA THR A 118 7.34 -0.58 10.19
C THR A 118 6.53 -0.38 8.91
N VAL A 119 7.18 -0.51 7.76
CA VAL A 119 6.56 -0.31 6.45
C VAL A 119 6.45 -1.65 5.73
N PHE A 120 5.24 -1.98 5.29
CA PHE A 120 4.95 -3.08 4.40
C PHE A 120 4.45 -2.53 3.07
N GLY A 121 4.75 -3.21 1.98
CA GLY A 121 4.26 -2.84 0.66
C GLY A 121 4.75 -3.82 -0.39
N SER A 122 4.55 -3.48 -1.67
CA SER A 122 5.21 -4.19 -2.77
C SER A 122 6.72 -4.27 -2.50
N GLU A 123 7.36 -5.42 -2.72
CA GLU A 123 8.79 -5.64 -2.39
C GLU A 123 9.71 -4.57 -2.98
N THR A 124 9.35 -4.05 -4.14
CA THR A 124 10.09 -3.00 -4.85
C THR A 124 9.90 -1.60 -4.24
N CYS A 125 8.90 -1.39 -3.39
CA CYS A 125 8.63 -0.13 -2.71
C CYS A 125 9.33 -0.03 -1.34
N VAL A 126 9.83 -1.12 -0.76
CA VAL A 126 10.36 -1.12 0.62
C VAL A 126 11.83 -1.52 0.63
N ASP A 127 12.71 -0.52 0.64
CA ASP A 127 14.15 -0.72 0.86
C ASP A 127 14.42 -0.97 2.35
N SER A 128 14.43 -2.23 2.78
CA SER A 128 14.75 -2.69 4.14
C SER A 128 13.81 -2.18 5.27
N SER A 129 13.40 -3.09 6.14
CA SER A 129 12.55 -2.81 7.31
C SER A 129 13.20 -1.77 8.23
N ASN A 130 12.46 -0.72 8.61
CA ASN A 130 12.83 0.51 9.36
C ASN A 130 13.05 1.77 8.50
N THR A 131 12.13 2.05 7.59
CA THR A 131 12.08 3.32 6.86
C THR A 131 11.23 4.34 7.64
N SER A 132 11.72 5.57 7.80
CA SER A 132 10.94 6.65 8.43
C SER A 132 9.69 6.97 7.62
N ILE A 133 8.58 7.33 8.28
CA ILE A 133 7.36 7.71 7.57
C ILE A 133 7.60 8.93 6.64
N SER A 134 8.49 9.85 7.04
CA SER A 134 8.89 10.99 6.21
C SER A 134 9.45 10.55 4.86
N THR A 135 10.34 9.54 4.86
CA THR A 135 10.90 8.93 3.66
C THR A 135 9.82 8.25 2.80
N VAL A 136 8.86 7.56 3.44
CA VAL A 136 7.72 6.97 2.71
C VAL A 136 6.94 8.07 1.99
N LEU A 137 6.58 9.15 2.69
CA LEU A 137 5.79 10.25 2.12
C LEU A 137 6.48 10.95 0.96
N THR A 138 7.82 11.08 0.98
CA THR A 138 8.57 11.65 -0.15
C THR A 138 8.62 10.70 -1.34
N ARG A 139 8.75 9.39 -1.10
CA ARG A 139 8.88 8.38 -2.18
C ARG A 139 7.56 7.98 -2.82
N ILE A 140 6.40 8.27 -2.20
CA ILE A 140 5.08 8.00 -2.81
C ILE A 140 5.00 8.59 -4.22
N TYR A 141 5.52 9.80 -4.44
CA TYR A 141 5.56 10.40 -5.77
C TYR A 141 6.33 9.55 -6.78
N ASP A 142 7.54 9.13 -6.41
CA ASP A 142 8.40 8.32 -7.27
C ASP A 142 7.74 6.98 -7.57
N TRP A 143 7.14 6.34 -6.56
CA TRP A 143 6.48 5.05 -6.71
C TRP A 143 5.23 5.07 -7.58
N GLN A 144 4.48 6.18 -7.59
CA GLN A 144 3.36 6.37 -8.50
C GLN A 144 3.81 6.46 -9.97
N ASN A 145 5.00 6.98 -10.23
CA ASN A 145 5.49 7.24 -11.57
C ASN A 145 6.41 6.14 -12.13
N ASP A 146 6.91 5.25 -11.28
CA ASP A 146 7.72 4.12 -11.70
C ASP A 146 6.86 2.91 -12.12
N ARG A 147 6.83 2.65 -13.43
CA ARG A 147 6.08 1.55 -14.04
C ARG A 147 6.63 0.16 -13.70
N ASN A 148 7.90 0.07 -13.29
CA ASN A 148 8.52 -1.21 -12.94
C ASN A 148 8.06 -1.70 -11.56
N LEU A 149 7.64 -0.79 -10.68
CA LEU A 149 7.12 -1.12 -9.34
C LEU A 149 5.65 -1.57 -9.36
N GLN A 150 5.01 -1.50 -10.53
CA GLN A 150 3.58 -1.74 -10.73
C GLN A 150 3.34 -3.03 -11.51
N GLN A 151 4.31 -3.94 -11.55
CA GLN A 151 4.24 -5.27 -12.17
C GLN A 151 4.58 -6.31 -11.09
N PRO A 152 4.11 -7.57 -11.20
CA PRO A 152 4.52 -8.63 -10.31
C PRO A 152 5.93 -9.09 -10.73
N LEU A 153 6.73 -9.52 -9.77
CA LEU A 153 7.99 -10.21 -10.05
C LEU A 153 7.70 -11.58 -10.70
#